data_AF-A0A2G9LUC1-F1
#
_entry.id   AF-A0A2G9LUC1-F1
#
_cell.length_a   1.000
_cell.length_b   1.000
_cell.length_c   1.000
_cell.angle_alpha   90.00
_cell.angle_beta   90.00
_cell.angle_gamma   90.00
#
_symmetry.space_group_name_H-M   'P 1'
#
loop_
_entity.id
_entity.type
_entity.pdbx_description
1 polymer ?
#
loop_
_entity_poly.entity_id
_entity_poly.type
_entity_poly.pdbx_seq_one_letter_code
_entity_poly.pdbx_strand_id
1 'polypeptide(L)'
;MKTLEQYIKDKEIEFYCIGRKLETDIDDFGQYNRELLHKITEKAGKYLTITGQALEGYLVDTRNIFRLAEFLTGLWWTAGCGRFDGGISIHVDIDIEKIDYKKPESEALYNGLGQKVGDSSTWVPEMVPFEKMWNFAIDTAVGGMVGYPGYEHPRSDEGFRHCVAQHAQNYMIGTKKQLGRYKKYADQYFDAVLRSVDKIKADKEAMFKDPYILHAIQYAAADAKKISENIQYFTFDYGVKT
;
A
#
# COMPACT_ATOMS: atom_id res chain seq x y z
N MET A 1 -14.56 -16.28 14.39
CA MET A 1 -13.47 -15.30 14.12
C MET A 1 -14.11 -13.92 14.07
N LYS A 2 -13.55 -12.92 14.78
CA LYS A 2 -14.05 -11.54 14.75
C LYS A 2 -13.86 -10.93 13.34
N THR A 3 -14.74 -10.02 12.92
CA THR A 3 -14.56 -9.24 11.68
C THR A 3 -13.58 -8.09 11.92
N LEU A 4 -13.02 -7.50 10.85
CA LEU A 4 -12.17 -6.30 10.96
C LEU A 4 -12.86 -5.20 11.76
N GLU A 5 -14.15 -4.98 11.48
CA GLU A 5 -15.00 -4.02 12.20
C GLU A 5 -15.05 -4.31 13.70
N GLN A 6 -15.23 -5.58 14.08
CA GLN A 6 -15.30 -5.95 15.49
C GLN A 6 -13.95 -5.70 16.19
N TYR A 7 -12.83 -5.98 15.54
CA TYR A 7 -11.51 -5.63 16.08
C TYR A 7 -11.34 -4.11 16.29
N ILE A 8 -11.88 -3.29 15.39
CA ILE A 8 -11.85 -1.83 15.50
C ILE A 8 -12.77 -1.32 16.62
N LYS A 9 -13.99 -1.88 16.74
CA LYS A 9 -14.94 -1.56 17.82
C LYS A 9 -14.37 -1.90 19.20
N ASP A 10 -13.75 -3.07 19.31
CA ASP A 10 -13.16 -3.57 20.54
C ASP A 10 -11.85 -2.84 20.89
N LYS A 11 -11.41 -1.88 20.05
CA LYS A 11 -10.15 -1.12 20.21
C LYS A 11 -8.92 -2.03 20.22
N GLU A 12 -9.03 -3.18 19.58
CA GLU A 12 -7.93 -4.13 19.38
C GLU A 12 -7.11 -3.81 18.12
N ILE A 13 -7.73 -3.07 17.17
CA ILE A 13 -7.09 -2.37 16.05
C ILE A 13 -7.50 -0.89 16.14
N GLU A 14 -6.53 -0.01 16.07
CA GLU A 14 -6.69 1.42 16.36
C GLU A 14 -6.05 2.28 15.27
N PHE A 15 -6.56 3.50 15.13
CA PHE A 15 -6.11 4.47 14.12
C PHE A 15 -5.57 5.72 14.79
N TYR A 16 -4.48 6.26 14.26
CA TYR A 16 -3.81 7.47 14.74
C TYR A 16 -3.54 8.42 13.57
N CYS A 17 -3.69 9.72 13.79
CA CYS A 17 -3.29 10.77 12.85
C CYS A 17 -2.32 11.70 13.55
N ILE A 18 -1.07 11.76 13.07
CA ILE A 18 0.00 12.61 13.65
C ILE A 18 0.07 12.44 15.18
N GLY A 19 0.13 11.18 15.64
CA GLY A 19 0.21 10.82 17.06
C GLY A 19 -1.10 10.96 17.85
N ARG A 20 -2.17 11.50 17.27
CA ARG A 20 -3.49 11.59 17.92
C ARG A 20 -4.33 10.36 17.58
N LYS A 21 -4.77 9.62 18.60
CA LYS A 21 -5.74 8.54 18.44
C LYS A 21 -7.05 9.06 17.84
N LEU A 22 -7.53 8.41 16.79
CA LEU A 22 -8.81 8.67 16.17
C LEU A 22 -9.91 7.91 16.90
N GLU A 23 -11.03 8.57 17.10
CA GLU A 23 -12.21 7.97 17.72
C GLU A 23 -13.01 7.20 16.68
N THR A 24 -13.02 5.88 16.82
CA THR A 24 -13.70 4.90 15.95
C THR A 24 -14.92 4.26 16.61
N ASP A 25 -15.36 4.78 17.75
CA ASP A 25 -16.60 4.36 18.39
C ASP A 25 -17.78 4.86 17.55
N ILE A 26 -18.44 3.96 16.84
CA ILE A 26 -19.62 4.26 16.03
C ILE A 26 -20.67 3.18 16.31
N ASP A 27 -21.86 3.61 16.71
CA ASP A 27 -22.96 2.71 17.08
C ASP A 27 -23.45 1.90 15.87
N ASP A 28 -23.43 2.49 14.67
CA ASP A 28 -23.73 1.87 13.39
C ASP A 28 -22.57 2.08 12.41
N PHE A 29 -22.15 1.04 11.69
CA PHE A 29 -21.08 1.13 10.68
C PHE A 29 -21.65 1.40 9.28
N GLY A 30 -22.98 1.38 9.15
CA GLY A 30 -23.70 1.49 7.89
C GLY A 30 -23.48 0.27 6.98
N GLN A 31 -24.10 0.30 5.79
CA GLN A 31 -23.79 -0.68 4.75
C GLN A 31 -22.36 -0.48 4.23
N TYR A 32 -21.60 -1.58 4.13
CA TYR A 32 -20.26 -1.62 3.53
C TYR A 32 -19.20 -0.71 4.19
N ASN A 33 -19.27 -0.49 5.51
CA ASN A 33 -18.30 0.31 6.28
C ASN A 33 -18.21 1.80 5.91
N ARG A 34 -19.12 2.30 5.07
CA ARG A 34 -19.02 3.63 4.49
C ARG A 34 -18.95 4.73 5.55
N GLU A 35 -19.71 4.61 6.63
CA GLU A 35 -19.74 5.61 7.71
C GLU A 35 -18.44 5.61 8.51
N LEU A 36 -17.87 4.42 8.78
CA LEU A 36 -16.56 4.30 9.41
C LEU A 36 -15.46 4.91 8.53
N LEU A 37 -15.48 4.62 7.23
CA LEU A 37 -14.52 5.17 6.27
C LEU A 37 -14.58 6.70 6.27
N HIS A 38 -15.77 7.29 6.14
CA HIS A 38 -15.94 8.74 6.19
C HIS A 38 -15.44 9.33 7.52
N LYS A 39 -15.84 8.79 8.68
CA LYS A 39 -15.43 9.30 9.99
C LYS A 39 -13.92 9.27 10.20
N ILE A 40 -13.26 8.20 9.74
CA ILE A 40 -11.79 8.11 9.81
C ILE A 40 -11.17 9.15 8.85
N THR A 41 -11.60 9.20 7.59
CA THR A 41 -11.01 10.10 6.59
C THR A 41 -11.14 11.58 6.95
N GLU A 42 -12.29 12.02 7.48
CA GLU A 42 -12.50 13.39 7.95
C GLU A 42 -11.50 13.81 9.04
N LYS A 43 -11.04 12.85 9.86
CA LYS A 43 -10.13 13.09 10.97
C LYS A 43 -8.66 12.72 10.67
N ALA A 44 -8.40 11.95 9.62
CA ALA A 44 -7.09 11.37 9.30
C ALA A 44 -6.07 12.36 8.70
N GLY A 45 -6.49 13.59 8.36
CA GLY A 45 -5.58 14.56 7.74
C GLY A 45 -4.89 13.98 6.50
N LYS A 46 -3.56 14.14 6.41
CA LYS A 46 -2.73 13.54 5.33
C LYS A 46 -2.06 12.22 5.72
N TYR A 47 -2.07 11.86 7.00
CA TYR A 47 -1.25 10.75 7.53
C TYR A 47 -2.05 9.93 8.54
N LEU A 48 -2.15 8.63 8.27
CA LEU A 48 -2.85 7.67 9.10
C LEU A 48 -1.91 6.54 9.51
N THR A 49 -1.90 6.18 10.78
CA THR A 49 -1.22 5.00 11.31
C THR A 49 -2.27 4.06 11.87
N ILE A 50 -2.07 2.77 11.64
CA ILE A 50 -2.94 1.68 12.07
C ILE A 50 -2.08 0.74 12.89
N THR A 51 -2.51 0.45 14.11
CA THR A 51 -1.76 -0.39 15.04
C THR A 51 -2.73 -1.15 15.95
N GLY A 52 -2.23 -1.99 16.83
CA GLY A 52 -3.05 -2.64 17.86
C GLY A 52 -2.62 -4.07 18.15
N GLN A 53 -2.91 -4.53 19.37
CA GLN A 53 -2.46 -5.82 19.89
C GLN A 53 -2.97 -7.04 19.08
N ALA A 54 -4.10 -6.91 18.39
CA ALA A 54 -4.66 -8.01 17.62
C ALA A 54 -4.24 -8.00 16.14
N LEU A 55 -3.56 -6.95 15.67
CA LEU A 55 -3.31 -6.74 14.25
C LEU A 55 -2.40 -7.83 13.66
N GLU A 56 -1.34 -8.20 14.36
CA GLU A 56 -0.44 -9.30 13.93
C GLU A 56 -1.19 -10.63 13.87
N GLY A 57 -1.99 -10.96 14.89
CA GLY A 57 -2.81 -12.17 14.94
C GLY A 57 -3.94 -12.19 13.90
N TYR A 58 -4.46 -11.03 13.53
CA TYR A 58 -5.47 -10.89 12.47
C TYR A 58 -4.88 -11.18 11.09
N LEU A 59 -3.64 -10.77 10.86
CA LEU A 59 -2.96 -10.80 9.56
C LEU A 59 -2.24 -12.12 9.24
N VAL A 60 -2.40 -13.16 10.07
CA VAL A 60 -1.87 -14.50 9.80
C VAL A 60 -2.59 -15.22 8.63
N ASP A 61 -3.74 -14.73 8.21
CA ASP A 61 -4.59 -15.32 7.16
C ASP A 61 -4.68 -14.42 5.92
N THR A 62 -4.47 -15.00 4.75
CA THR A 62 -4.50 -14.29 3.47
C THR A 62 -5.79 -13.50 3.24
N ARG A 63 -6.96 -14.06 3.60
CA ARG A 63 -8.24 -13.36 3.43
C ARG A 63 -8.31 -12.09 4.26
N ASN A 64 -7.75 -12.10 5.47
CA ASN A 64 -7.72 -10.93 6.34
C ASN A 64 -6.74 -9.86 5.83
N ILE A 65 -5.63 -10.27 5.20
CA ILE A 65 -4.72 -9.34 4.50
C ILE A 65 -5.49 -8.60 3.39
N PHE A 66 -6.22 -9.32 2.52
CA PHE A 66 -7.05 -8.72 1.46
C PHE A 66 -8.12 -7.79 2.01
N ARG A 67 -8.85 -8.23 3.06
CA ARG A 67 -9.89 -7.41 3.70
C ARG A 67 -9.34 -6.10 4.26
N LEU A 68 -8.16 -6.14 4.88
CA LEU A 68 -7.51 -4.92 5.35
C LEU A 68 -7.14 -4.03 4.15
N ALA A 69 -6.49 -4.58 3.13
CA ALA A 69 -6.12 -3.83 1.92
C ALA A 69 -7.32 -3.14 1.23
N GLU A 70 -8.44 -3.84 1.08
CA GLU A 70 -9.69 -3.28 0.55
C GLU A 70 -10.21 -2.14 1.42
N PHE A 71 -10.23 -2.33 2.75
CA PHE A 71 -10.66 -1.31 3.68
C PHE A 71 -9.78 -0.04 3.60
N LEU A 72 -8.45 -0.19 3.55
CA LEU A 72 -7.52 0.94 3.43
C LEU A 72 -7.62 1.65 2.10
N THR A 73 -7.81 0.91 1.02
CA THR A 73 -8.04 1.49 -0.30
C THR A 73 -9.36 2.25 -0.34
N GLY A 74 -10.38 1.75 0.37
CA GLY A 74 -11.64 2.44 0.63
C GLY A 74 -11.42 3.79 1.35
N LEU A 75 -10.57 3.83 2.38
CA LEU A 75 -10.22 5.08 3.08
C LEU A 75 -9.55 6.07 2.13
N TRP A 76 -8.51 5.62 1.43
CA TRP A 76 -7.78 6.45 0.48
C TRP A 76 -8.69 7.02 -0.61
N TRP A 77 -9.57 6.18 -1.18
CA TRP A 77 -10.53 6.64 -2.19
C TRP A 77 -11.54 7.65 -1.63
N THR A 78 -12.09 7.36 -0.44
CA THR A 78 -13.08 8.21 0.24
C THR A 78 -12.52 9.59 0.57
N ALA A 79 -11.21 9.70 0.82
CA ALA A 79 -10.51 10.97 1.03
C ALA A 79 -10.39 11.85 -0.24
N GLY A 80 -10.87 11.40 -1.40
CA GLY A 80 -10.90 12.19 -2.64
C GLY A 80 -9.66 12.05 -3.52
N CYS A 81 -8.81 11.05 -3.27
CA CYS A 81 -7.53 10.86 -3.95
C CYS A 81 -7.65 10.50 -5.43
N GLY A 82 -8.82 10.03 -5.89
CA GLY A 82 -9.13 9.87 -7.31
C GLY A 82 -9.33 11.19 -8.06
N ARG A 83 -9.24 12.36 -7.40
CA ARG A 83 -9.50 13.66 -8.01
C ARG A 83 -8.28 14.58 -8.09
N PHE A 84 -7.52 14.85 -7.02
CA PHE A 84 -6.37 15.78 -7.07
C PHE A 84 -5.42 15.57 -5.87
N ASP A 85 -4.10 15.46 -6.13
CA ASP A 85 -2.88 15.62 -5.27
C ASP A 85 -2.92 15.66 -3.70
N GLY A 86 -3.92 15.06 -3.05
CA GLY A 86 -4.18 15.14 -1.60
C GLY A 86 -4.30 13.78 -0.90
N GLY A 87 -3.53 12.79 -1.33
CA GLY A 87 -3.42 11.44 -0.75
C GLY A 87 -3.37 11.40 0.78
N ILE A 88 -4.14 10.50 1.43
CA ILE A 88 -3.80 10.03 2.78
C ILE A 88 -2.71 8.97 2.63
N SER A 89 -1.57 9.16 3.32
CA SER A 89 -0.58 8.10 3.49
C SER A 89 -0.95 7.24 4.69
N ILE A 90 -0.98 5.92 4.48
CA ILE A 90 -1.40 4.93 5.46
C ILE A 90 -0.21 4.06 5.85
N HIS A 91 0.06 4.01 7.15
CA HIS A 91 1.03 3.11 7.79
C HIS A 91 0.31 2.00 8.54
N VAL A 92 0.68 0.75 8.31
CA VAL A 92 0.28 -0.41 9.11
C VAL A 92 1.44 -0.83 10.02
N ASP A 93 1.36 -0.49 11.30
CA ASP A 93 2.44 -0.62 12.29
C ASP A 93 2.39 -1.98 12.97
N ILE A 94 3.19 -2.91 12.43
CA ILE A 94 3.32 -4.29 12.92
C ILE A 94 4.75 -4.78 12.72
N ASP A 95 5.18 -5.78 13.49
CA ASP A 95 6.43 -6.47 13.23
C ASP A 95 6.19 -7.64 12.27
N ILE A 96 6.30 -7.38 10.96
CA ILE A 96 6.03 -8.40 9.92
C ILE A 96 6.90 -9.65 10.05
N GLU A 97 8.05 -9.56 10.73
CA GLU A 97 8.95 -10.70 10.94
C GLU A 97 8.47 -11.62 12.08
N LYS A 98 7.55 -11.15 12.93
CA LYS A 98 6.94 -11.94 14.01
C LYS A 98 5.62 -12.59 13.63
N ILE A 99 5.04 -12.22 12.49
CA ILE A 99 3.77 -12.78 12.05
C ILE A 99 4.00 -14.24 11.63
N ASP A 100 3.28 -15.16 12.27
CA ASP A 100 3.22 -16.57 11.88
C ASP A 100 2.34 -16.75 10.63
N TYR A 101 2.77 -16.12 9.53
CA TYR A 101 2.04 -16.15 8.27
C TYR A 101 2.31 -17.46 7.54
N LYS A 102 1.27 -18.27 7.41
CA LYS A 102 1.33 -19.52 6.64
C LYS A 102 1.28 -19.19 5.15
N LYS A 103 2.46 -19.19 4.53
CA LYS A 103 2.60 -19.04 3.07
C LYS A 103 1.67 -20.03 2.35
N PRO A 104 0.80 -19.57 1.44
CA PRO A 104 -0.03 -20.48 0.66
C PRO A 104 0.83 -21.39 -0.24
N GLU A 105 0.37 -22.63 -0.44
CA GLU A 105 1.08 -23.64 -1.25
C GLU A 105 1.35 -23.19 -2.70
N SER A 106 0.52 -22.27 -3.21
CA SER A 106 0.76 -21.55 -4.45
C SER A 106 0.68 -20.05 -4.23
N GLU A 107 1.67 -19.29 -4.71
CA GLU A 107 1.60 -17.83 -4.88
C GLU A 107 0.93 -17.47 -6.22
N ALA A 108 -0.07 -18.27 -6.60
CA ALA A 108 -0.96 -17.96 -7.71
C ALA A 108 -1.75 -16.72 -7.30
N LEU A 109 -1.63 -15.69 -8.12
CA LEU A 109 -2.33 -14.43 -7.92
C LEU A 109 -3.71 -14.56 -8.50
N TYR A 110 -4.72 -14.12 -7.75
CA TYR A 110 -6.10 -14.13 -8.21
C TYR A 110 -6.65 -12.70 -8.16
N ASN A 111 -7.37 -12.28 -9.19
CA ASN A 111 -8.12 -11.03 -9.12
C ASN A 111 -9.35 -11.16 -8.19
N GLY A 112 -10.06 -10.06 -7.95
CA GLY A 112 -11.27 -10.05 -7.12
C GLY A 112 -12.42 -10.95 -7.62
N LEU A 113 -12.32 -11.52 -8.83
CA LEU A 113 -13.26 -12.50 -9.39
C LEU A 113 -12.78 -13.96 -9.22
N GLY A 114 -11.63 -14.18 -8.56
CA GLY A 114 -11.05 -15.50 -8.36
C GLY A 114 -10.35 -16.09 -9.59
N GLN A 115 -10.02 -15.27 -10.61
CA GLN A 115 -9.29 -15.72 -11.79
C GLN A 115 -7.78 -15.60 -11.57
N LYS A 116 -6.99 -16.63 -11.94
CA LYS A 116 -5.53 -16.56 -11.83
C LYS A 116 -4.98 -15.50 -12.80
N VAL A 117 -4.32 -14.48 -12.27
CA VAL A 117 -3.74 -13.35 -13.03
C VAL A 117 -2.21 -13.34 -13.04
N GLY A 118 -1.56 -14.19 -12.24
CA GLY A 118 -0.10 -14.31 -12.24
C GLY A 118 0.43 -15.39 -11.30
N ASP A 119 1.74 -15.57 -11.28
CA ASP A 119 2.47 -16.46 -10.38
C ASP A 119 3.75 -15.76 -9.95
N SER A 120 3.82 -15.37 -8.68
CA SER A 120 4.89 -14.53 -8.15
C SER A 120 5.93 -15.30 -7.35
N SER A 121 5.85 -16.63 -7.37
CA SER A 121 6.65 -17.55 -6.56
C SER A 121 8.15 -17.30 -6.61
N THR A 122 8.67 -16.81 -7.75
CA THR A 122 10.09 -16.55 -7.99
C THR A 122 10.50 -15.07 -7.98
N TRP A 123 9.53 -14.14 -7.88
CA TRP A 123 9.82 -12.71 -7.89
C TRP A 123 10.24 -12.23 -6.50
N VAL A 124 11.14 -11.26 -6.47
CA VAL A 124 11.67 -10.58 -5.28
C VAL A 124 11.99 -11.60 -4.17
N PRO A 125 12.91 -12.54 -4.41
CA PRO A 125 13.22 -13.64 -3.47
C PRO A 125 13.71 -13.15 -2.10
N GLU A 126 14.18 -11.91 -2.02
CA GLU A 126 14.58 -11.25 -0.77
C GLU A 126 13.39 -10.76 0.10
N MET A 127 12.17 -10.69 -0.45
CA MET A 127 10.98 -10.23 0.24
C MET A 127 10.30 -11.38 0.99
N VAL A 128 9.99 -11.17 2.27
CA VAL A 128 9.33 -12.19 3.09
C VAL A 128 7.91 -12.47 2.55
N PRO A 129 7.39 -13.72 2.68
CA PRO A 129 6.11 -14.10 2.07
C PRO A 129 4.93 -13.20 2.45
N PHE A 130 4.87 -12.75 3.71
CA PHE A 130 3.85 -11.83 4.17
C PHE A 130 3.92 -10.47 3.43
N GLU A 131 5.10 -9.87 3.35
CA GLU A 131 5.33 -8.57 2.69
C GLU A 131 4.95 -8.66 1.20
N LYS A 132 5.26 -9.79 0.55
CA LYS A 132 4.86 -10.06 -0.82
C LYS A 132 3.33 -10.10 -0.94
N MET A 133 2.64 -10.87 -0.09
CA MET A 133 1.17 -10.97 -0.09
C MET A 133 0.50 -9.62 0.19
N TRP A 134 1.04 -8.82 1.11
CA TRP A 134 0.55 -7.48 1.41
C TRP A 134 0.51 -6.60 0.16
N ASN A 135 1.64 -6.50 -0.56
CA ASN A 135 1.72 -5.66 -1.74
C ASN A 135 0.77 -6.14 -2.85
N PHE A 136 0.57 -7.46 -3.00
CA PHE A 136 -0.45 -8.00 -3.90
C PHE A 136 -1.88 -7.66 -3.49
N ALA A 137 -2.18 -7.70 -2.20
CA ALA A 137 -3.49 -7.33 -1.70
C ALA A 137 -3.81 -5.86 -1.99
N ILE A 138 -2.82 -4.96 -1.84
CA ILE A 138 -2.97 -3.54 -2.19
C ILE A 138 -3.19 -3.35 -3.70
N ASP A 139 -2.35 -3.96 -4.55
CA ASP A 139 -2.50 -3.93 -6.01
C ASP A 139 -3.91 -4.36 -6.45
N THR A 140 -4.41 -5.45 -5.85
CA THR A 140 -5.74 -5.97 -6.15
C THR A 140 -6.86 -5.04 -5.68
N ALA A 141 -6.74 -4.51 -4.46
CA ALA A 141 -7.72 -3.58 -3.90
C ALA A 141 -7.79 -2.27 -4.71
N VAL A 142 -6.63 -1.72 -5.10
CA VAL A 142 -6.55 -0.54 -5.97
C VAL A 142 -7.17 -0.84 -7.33
N GLY A 143 -6.76 -1.92 -7.99
CA GLY A 143 -7.31 -2.32 -9.30
C GLY A 143 -8.84 -2.48 -9.28
N GLY A 144 -9.40 -3.06 -8.22
CA GLY A 144 -10.85 -3.20 -8.03
C GLY A 144 -11.59 -1.87 -7.83
N MET A 145 -10.99 -0.91 -7.13
CA MET A 145 -11.61 0.38 -6.81
C MET A 145 -11.56 1.38 -7.96
N VAL A 146 -10.51 1.38 -8.79
CA VAL A 146 -10.41 2.34 -9.90
C VAL A 146 -11.35 1.97 -11.07
N GLY A 147 -11.84 0.72 -11.13
CA GLY A 147 -12.80 0.27 -12.15
C GLY A 147 -12.31 0.50 -13.59
N TYR A 148 -11.00 0.68 -13.78
CA TYR A 148 -10.44 1.13 -15.04
C TYR A 148 -10.43 -0.03 -16.02
N PRO A 149 -11.15 0.05 -17.17
CA PRO A 149 -10.97 -0.91 -18.24
C PRO A 149 -9.53 -0.76 -18.76
N GLY A 150 -8.64 -1.65 -18.31
CA GLY A 150 -7.20 -1.62 -18.63
C GLY A 150 -6.25 -1.74 -17.43
N TYR A 151 -6.73 -1.90 -16.19
CA TYR A 151 -5.84 -2.26 -15.08
C TYR A 151 -5.18 -3.62 -15.33
N GLU A 152 -3.85 -3.67 -15.35
CA GLU A 152 -3.09 -4.90 -15.50
C GLU A 152 -2.27 -5.18 -14.24
N HIS A 153 -2.51 -6.34 -13.63
CA HIS A 153 -1.67 -6.86 -12.57
C HIS A 153 -0.24 -7.10 -13.08
N PRO A 154 0.79 -7.00 -12.21
CA PRO A 154 2.17 -7.24 -12.60
C PRO A 154 2.36 -8.67 -13.13
N ARG A 155 3.10 -8.80 -14.24
CA ARG A 155 3.42 -10.07 -14.93
C ARG A 155 4.92 -10.43 -14.91
N SER A 156 5.74 -9.64 -14.21
CA SER A 156 7.19 -9.83 -14.08
C SER A 156 7.69 -9.32 -12.74
N ASP A 157 8.91 -9.74 -12.35
CA ASP A 157 9.62 -9.24 -11.17
C ASP A 157 9.75 -7.70 -11.18
N GLU A 158 10.15 -7.14 -12.33
CA GLU A 158 10.27 -5.70 -12.52
C GLU A 158 8.92 -4.99 -12.38
N GLY A 159 7.85 -5.54 -12.98
CA GLY A 159 6.50 -4.99 -12.87
C GLY A 159 5.97 -5.01 -11.43
N PHE A 160 6.29 -6.07 -10.66
CA PHE A 160 5.91 -6.15 -9.25
C PHE A 160 6.68 -5.14 -8.40
N ARG A 161 8.00 -4.99 -8.59
CA ARG A 161 8.80 -3.96 -7.91
C ARG A 161 8.28 -2.55 -8.20
N HIS A 162 7.85 -2.30 -9.44
CA HIS A 162 7.23 -1.03 -9.82
C HIS A 162 5.92 -0.78 -9.08
N CYS A 163 5.02 -1.77 -9.04
CA CYS A 163 3.77 -1.71 -8.29
C CYS A 163 4.00 -1.45 -6.79
N VAL A 164 4.95 -2.17 -6.17
CA VAL A 164 5.36 -1.95 -4.77
C VAL A 164 5.80 -0.51 -4.56
N ALA A 165 6.66 0.03 -5.43
CA ALA A 165 7.14 1.41 -5.31
C ALA A 165 5.99 2.42 -5.44
N GLN A 166 5.10 2.25 -6.43
CA GLN A 166 3.95 3.12 -6.63
C GLN A 166 3.00 3.12 -5.43
N HIS A 167 2.75 1.96 -4.81
CA HIS A 167 1.82 1.86 -3.69
C HIS A 167 2.46 2.21 -2.35
N ALA A 168 3.77 2.02 -2.18
CA ALA A 168 4.49 2.38 -0.95
C ALA A 168 4.38 3.87 -0.60
N GLN A 169 4.03 4.74 -1.56
CA GLN A 169 3.74 6.14 -1.25
C GLN A 169 2.51 6.30 -0.32
N ASN A 170 1.53 5.38 -0.42
CA ASN A 170 0.23 5.47 0.26
C ASN A 170 -0.03 4.31 1.23
N TYR A 171 0.61 3.15 1.05
CA TYR A 171 0.33 1.93 1.82
C TYR A 171 1.64 1.26 2.23
N MET A 172 2.16 1.63 3.39
CA MET A 172 3.33 0.95 3.98
C MET A 172 2.92 0.05 5.13
N ILE A 173 3.65 -1.06 5.29
CA ILE A 173 3.45 -2.03 6.37
C ILE A 173 4.79 -2.32 7.05
N GLY A 174 4.75 -2.58 8.35
CA GLY A 174 5.93 -2.93 9.12
C GLY A 174 6.32 -1.86 10.14
N THR A 175 7.46 -2.09 10.80
CA THR A 175 8.07 -1.10 11.68
C THR A 175 9.05 -0.21 10.92
N LYS A 176 9.65 0.76 11.61
CA LYS A 176 10.72 1.62 11.05
C LYS A 176 11.88 0.84 10.43
N LYS A 177 12.14 -0.39 10.86
CA LYS A 177 13.24 -1.23 10.34
C LYS A 177 12.99 -1.68 8.89
N GLN A 178 11.73 -1.82 8.49
CA GLN A 178 11.35 -2.24 7.14
C GLN A 178 11.38 -1.09 6.12
N LEU A 179 11.38 0.17 6.57
CA LEU A 179 11.46 1.38 5.70
C LEU A 179 12.69 1.39 4.78
N GLY A 180 13.80 0.80 5.20
CA GLY A 180 15.02 0.72 4.40
C GLY A 180 14.84 -0.05 3.08
N ARG A 181 13.98 -1.09 3.06
CA ARG A 181 13.70 -1.88 1.84
C ARG A 181 12.81 -1.11 0.87
N TYR A 182 11.73 -0.50 1.35
CA TYR A 182 10.86 0.34 0.52
C TYR A 182 11.62 1.51 -0.10
N LYS A 183 12.49 2.17 0.68
CA LYS A 183 13.37 3.22 0.17
C LYS A 183 14.30 2.72 -0.93
N LYS A 184 14.94 1.55 -0.74
CA LYS A 184 15.81 0.95 -1.75
C LYS A 184 15.08 0.69 -3.07
N TYR A 185 13.84 0.19 -3.04
CA TYR A 185 13.06 -0.05 -4.26
C TYR A 185 12.66 1.24 -4.97
N ALA A 186 12.32 2.28 -4.20
CA ALA A 186 12.08 3.61 -4.75
C ALA A 186 13.35 4.20 -5.40
N ASP A 187 14.50 4.08 -4.73
CA ASP A 187 15.80 4.56 -5.24
C ASP A 187 16.20 3.83 -6.54
N GLN A 188 16.04 2.51 -6.60
CA GLN A 188 16.32 1.71 -7.80
C GLN A 188 15.51 2.17 -9.02
N TYR A 189 14.25 2.55 -8.79
CA TYR A 189 13.37 3.05 -9.84
C TYR A 189 13.72 4.49 -10.24
N PHE A 190 14.07 5.34 -9.27
CA PHE A 190 14.55 6.70 -9.53
C PHE A 190 15.82 6.69 -10.41
N ASP A 191 16.78 5.79 -10.13
CA ASP A 191 17.98 5.62 -10.96
C ASP A 191 17.65 5.14 -12.39
N ALA A 192 16.68 4.23 -12.54
CA ALA A 192 16.23 3.78 -13.86
C ALA A 192 15.64 4.94 -14.67
N VAL A 193 14.90 5.84 -14.02
CA VAL A 193 14.28 7.01 -14.63
C VAL A 193 15.32 8.07 -15.00
N LEU A 194 16.32 8.33 -14.15
CA LEU A 194 17.42 9.23 -14.49
C LEU A 194 18.17 8.76 -15.75
N ARG A 195 18.41 7.45 -15.88
CA ARG A 195 18.99 6.87 -17.12
C ARG A 195 18.12 7.10 -18.35
N SER A 196 16.80 7.00 -18.22
CA SER A 196 15.87 7.29 -19.32
C SER A 196 15.85 8.78 -19.68
N VAL A 197 15.91 9.67 -18.70
CA VAL A 197 16.06 11.13 -18.91
C VAL A 197 17.35 11.43 -19.67
N ASP A 198 18.46 10.82 -19.27
CA ASP A 198 19.76 11.05 -19.93
C ASP A 198 19.79 10.49 -21.35
N LYS A 199 19.10 9.37 -21.61
CA LYS A 199 18.87 8.87 -22.99
C LYS A 199 18.10 9.86 -23.84
N ILE A 200 17.03 10.49 -23.33
CA ILE A 200 16.26 11.50 -24.07
C ILE A 200 17.10 12.77 -24.31
N LYS A 201 17.93 13.18 -23.35
CA LYS A 201 18.86 14.30 -23.56
C LYS A 201 19.85 14.01 -24.69
N ALA A 202 20.30 12.75 -24.79
CA ALA A 202 21.23 12.30 -25.81
C ALA A 202 20.56 12.07 -27.19
N ASP A 203 19.30 11.64 -27.22
CA ASP A 203 18.49 11.47 -28.43
C ASP A 203 17.08 12.05 -28.23
N LYS A 204 16.90 13.29 -28.69
CA LYS A 204 15.63 14.02 -28.56
C LYS A 204 14.50 13.38 -29.37
N GLU A 205 14.80 12.57 -30.39
CA GLU A 205 13.77 11.86 -31.16
C GLU A 205 13.20 10.66 -30.40
N ALA A 206 13.92 10.11 -29.42
CA ALA A 206 13.44 9.00 -28.59
C ALA A 206 12.11 9.34 -27.88
N MET A 207 11.92 10.62 -27.54
CA MET A 207 10.70 11.16 -26.93
C MET A 207 9.45 11.06 -27.84
N PHE A 208 9.65 11.08 -29.15
CA PHE A 208 8.58 10.99 -30.15
C PHE A 208 8.38 9.56 -30.67
N LYS A 209 9.37 8.68 -30.46
CA LYS A 209 9.31 7.25 -30.79
C LYS A 209 8.60 6.44 -29.71
N ASP A 210 8.63 6.91 -28.46
CA ASP A 210 7.98 6.23 -27.35
C ASP A 210 7.38 7.24 -26.33
N PRO A 211 6.08 7.54 -26.44
CA PRO A 211 5.39 8.44 -25.50
C PRO A 211 5.29 7.87 -24.08
N TYR A 212 5.48 6.55 -23.89
CA TYR A 212 5.50 5.95 -22.56
C TYR A 212 6.72 6.35 -21.75
N ILE A 213 7.84 6.71 -22.41
CA ILE A 213 9.05 7.18 -21.74
C ILE A 213 8.78 8.50 -20.99
N LEU A 214 8.06 9.45 -21.60
CA LEU A 214 7.72 10.72 -20.95
C LEU A 214 6.80 10.52 -19.75
N HIS A 215 5.76 9.69 -19.91
CA HIS A 215 4.84 9.36 -18.83
C HIS A 215 5.56 8.64 -17.69
N ALA A 216 6.40 7.65 -17.99
CA ALA A 216 7.18 6.91 -16.99
C ALA A 216 8.09 7.85 -16.18
N ILE A 217 8.73 8.83 -16.82
CA ILE A 217 9.57 9.82 -16.13
C ILE A 217 8.74 10.72 -15.21
N GLN A 218 7.59 11.20 -15.66
CA GLN A 218 6.71 12.06 -14.86
C GLN A 218 6.15 11.32 -13.63
N TYR A 219 5.64 10.11 -13.81
CA TYR A 219 5.12 9.29 -12.71
C TYR A 219 6.23 8.93 -11.73
N ALA A 220 7.38 8.49 -12.22
CA ALA A 220 8.49 8.13 -11.35
C ALA A 220 9.04 9.29 -10.52
N ALA A 221 9.17 10.48 -11.11
CA ALA A 221 9.61 11.66 -10.37
C ALA A 221 8.58 12.08 -9.31
N ALA A 222 7.28 11.97 -9.62
CA ALA A 222 6.20 12.24 -8.68
C ALA A 222 6.15 11.18 -7.55
N ASP A 223 6.26 9.90 -7.88
CA ASP A 223 6.25 8.79 -6.94
C ASP A 223 7.49 8.82 -6.04
N ALA A 224 8.70 9.02 -6.58
CA ALA A 224 9.92 9.13 -5.78
C ALA A 224 9.88 10.32 -4.81
N LYS A 225 9.37 11.47 -5.26
CA LYS A 225 9.16 12.64 -4.42
C LYS A 225 8.15 12.35 -3.31
N LYS A 226 6.99 11.76 -3.64
CA LYS A 226 5.95 11.40 -2.66
C LYS A 226 6.43 10.33 -1.68
N ILE A 227 7.17 9.33 -2.13
CA ILE A 227 7.80 8.32 -1.26
C ILE A 227 8.78 8.99 -0.30
N SER A 228 9.66 9.87 -0.79
CA SER A 228 10.59 10.62 0.07
C SER A 228 9.87 11.55 1.05
N GLU A 229 8.85 12.26 0.59
CA GLU A 229 8.02 13.13 1.42
C GLU A 229 7.27 12.32 2.47
N ASN A 230 6.83 11.10 2.16
CA ASN A 230 6.08 10.30 3.11
C ASN A 230 7.02 9.61 4.09
N ILE A 231 8.16 9.04 3.65
CA ILE A 231 9.17 8.34 4.48
C ILE A 231 9.55 9.12 5.76
N GLN A 232 9.62 10.45 5.70
CA GLN A 232 9.96 11.26 6.89
C GLN A 232 8.91 11.20 8.01
N TYR A 233 7.62 11.04 7.69
CA TYR A 233 6.53 11.00 8.68
C TYR A 233 6.47 9.67 9.44
N PHE A 234 7.25 8.68 9.00
CA PHE A 234 7.42 7.40 9.66
C PHE A 234 8.56 7.40 10.69
N THR A 235 9.33 8.48 10.79
CA THR A 235 10.43 8.60 11.76
C THR A 235 9.96 9.00 13.16
N PHE A 236 8.71 9.45 13.34
CA PHE A 236 8.17 9.79 14.65
C PHE A 236 8.12 8.55 15.55
N ASP A 237 8.86 8.61 16.65
CA ASP A 237 8.79 7.62 17.72
C ASP A 237 7.58 7.98 18.56
N TYR A 238 6.47 7.30 18.32
CA TYR A 238 5.18 7.65 18.93
C TYR A 238 5.08 7.26 20.41
N GLY A 239 6.18 6.83 21.03
CA GLY A 239 6.21 6.51 22.46
C GLY A 239 5.22 5.43 22.87
N VAL A 240 4.76 4.61 21.91
CA VAL A 240 3.86 3.48 22.16
C VAL A 240 4.70 2.41 22.84
N LYS A 241 4.74 2.49 24.18
CA LYS A 241 5.27 1.42 25.01
C LYS A 241 4.44 0.17 24.74
N THR A 242 5.08 -0.82 24.14
CA THR A 242 4.66 -2.22 24.22
C THR A 242 4.80 -2.71 25.66
#